data_AF-A0A1I7XBI5-F1
#
_entry.id   AF-A0A1I7XBI5-F1
#
_cell.length_a   1.000
_cell.length_b   1.000
_cell.length_c   1.000
_cell.angle_alpha   90.00
_cell.angle_beta   90.00
_cell.angle_gamma   90.00
#
_symmetry.space_group_name_H-M   'P 1'
#
loop_
_entity.id
_entity.type
_entity.pdbx_description
1 polymer ?
#
loop_
_entity_poly.entity_id
_entity_poly.type
_entity_poly.pdbx_seq_one_letter_code
_entity_poly.pdbx_strand_id
1 'polypeptide(L)'
;MRLVYSGEVDAIDEVDGELSLKWWLQSFLIGIKNIVVGFRDNHGIVGSVRTEDLPKRGEWNGNACLNLLSSVLSTVRSQLSSDGLACVVRFDPIEKHISLQEEPFQDVDVLTQSFRSHFQLN
;
A
#
# COMPACT_ATOMS: atom_id res chain seq x y z
N MET A 1 2.07 -5.47 -14.59
CA MET A 1 2.88 -5.97 -13.45
C MET A 1 2.03 -6.94 -12.66
N ARG A 2 2.57 -8.07 -12.23
CA ARG A 2 1.86 -8.98 -11.32
C ARG A 2 2.32 -8.64 -9.90
N LEU A 3 1.37 -8.51 -8.98
CA LEU A 3 1.63 -8.18 -7.57
C LEU A 3 1.20 -9.37 -6.71
N VAL A 4 2.06 -9.77 -5.79
CA VAL A 4 1.74 -10.67 -4.68
C VAL A 4 1.97 -9.87 -3.42
N TYR A 5 0.95 -9.74 -2.57
CA TYR A 5 1.00 -8.97 -1.34
C TYR A 5 -0.03 -9.51 -0.35
N SER A 6 0.16 -9.19 0.92
CA SER A 6 -0.73 -9.57 2.02
C SER A 6 -1.11 -8.32 2.81
N GLY A 7 -2.32 -8.30 3.37
CA GLY A 7 -2.77 -7.25 4.27
C GLY A 7 -3.69 -7.83 5.34
N GLU A 8 -3.60 -7.31 6.56
CA GLU A 8 -4.56 -7.58 7.63
C GLU A 8 -5.89 -6.89 7.32
N VAL A 9 -7.00 -7.51 7.73
CA VAL A 9 -8.35 -6.96 7.56
C VAL A 9 -8.88 -6.59 8.92
N ASP A 10 -8.85 -5.29 9.22
CA ASP A 10 -9.31 -4.74 10.49
C ASP A 10 -10.78 -4.29 10.43
N ALA A 11 -11.43 -4.27 11.60
CA ALA A 11 -12.65 -3.49 11.83
C ALA A 11 -12.25 -2.10 12.32
N ILE A 12 -12.79 -1.03 11.71
CA ILE A 12 -12.25 0.32 11.89
C ILE A 12 -13.34 1.32 12.33
N ASP A 13 -12.95 2.18 13.27
CA ASP A 13 -13.74 3.23 13.90
C ASP A 13 -13.52 4.59 13.19
N GLU A 14 -14.63 5.28 12.88
CA GLU A 14 -14.72 6.69 12.45
C GLU A 14 -14.07 7.07 11.09
N VAL A 15 -14.73 7.95 10.31
CA VAL A 15 -14.28 8.33 8.96
C VAL A 15 -13.77 9.76 8.98
N ASP A 16 -12.45 9.93 9.04
CA ASP A 16 -11.80 11.15 8.56
C ASP A 16 -11.36 10.99 7.09
N GLY A 17 -11.00 12.10 6.44
CA GLY A 17 -10.62 12.12 5.02
C GLY A 17 -9.39 11.25 4.70
N GLU A 18 -8.42 11.16 5.61
CA GLU A 18 -7.19 10.36 5.43
C GLU A 18 -7.45 8.86 5.64
N LEU A 19 -8.34 8.51 6.58
CA LEU A 19 -8.77 7.15 6.85
C LEU A 19 -9.48 6.56 5.63
N SER A 20 -10.33 7.34 4.96
CA SER A 20 -11.05 6.89 3.76
C SER A 20 -10.13 6.48 2.59
N LEU A 21 -9.01 7.18 2.40
CA LEU A 21 -8.00 6.83 1.38
C LEU A 21 -7.29 5.52 1.72
N LYS A 22 -6.90 5.33 2.98
CA LYS A 22 -6.23 4.10 3.45
C LYS A 22 -7.13 2.89 3.24
N TRP A 23 -8.40 2.98 3.65
CA TRP A 23 -9.36 1.88 3.53
C TRP A 23 -9.63 1.53 2.07
N TRP A 24 -9.77 2.57 1.25
CA TRP A 24 -9.94 2.38 -0.18
C TRP A 24 -8.75 1.66 -0.78
N LEU A 25 -7.53 2.14 -0.53
CA LEU A 25 -6.34 1.55 -1.14
C LEU A 25 -6.15 0.10 -0.71
N GLN A 26 -6.28 -0.19 0.59
CA GLN A 26 -6.19 -1.56 1.12
C GLN A 26 -7.22 -2.48 0.45
N SER A 27 -8.49 -2.08 0.45
CA SER A 27 -9.60 -2.90 -0.04
C SER A 27 -9.61 -3.03 -1.57
N PHE A 28 -9.30 -1.94 -2.27
CA PHE A 28 -9.27 -1.88 -3.73
C PHE A 28 -8.20 -2.81 -4.30
N LEU A 29 -7.01 -2.82 -3.70
CA LEU A 29 -5.93 -3.70 -4.15
C LEU A 29 -6.37 -5.17 -4.07
N ILE A 30 -6.95 -5.60 -2.93
CA ILE A 30 -7.39 -7.00 -2.70
C ILE A 30 -8.75 -7.35 -3.32
N GLY A 31 -9.38 -6.42 -4.03
CA GLY A 31 -10.68 -6.65 -4.65
C GLY A 31 -11.84 -6.82 -3.65
N ILE A 32 -11.68 -6.35 -2.40
CA ILE A 32 -12.79 -6.28 -1.45
C ILE A 32 -13.79 -5.24 -1.95
N LYS A 33 -15.05 -5.66 -2.13
CA LYS A 33 -16.12 -4.82 -2.67
C LYS A 33 -16.84 -4.00 -1.59
N ASN A 34 -16.95 -4.54 -0.39
CA ASN A 34 -17.72 -3.97 0.71
C ASN A 34 -16.84 -3.86 1.94
N ILE A 35 -16.84 -2.68 2.54
CA ILE A 35 -16.18 -2.38 3.80
C ILE A 35 -17.28 -2.19 4.83
N VAL A 36 -17.24 -2.96 5.91
CA VAL A 36 -18.15 -2.83 7.04
C VAL A 36 -17.51 -1.90 8.06
N VAL A 37 -18.23 -0.86 8.46
CA VAL A 37 -17.75 0.18 9.38
C VAL A 37 -18.67 0.18 10.59
N GLY A 38 -18.12 -0.11 11.77
CA GLY A 38 -18.82 0.11 13.03
C GLY A 38 -18.62 1.56 13.42
N PHE A 39 -19.68 2.37 13.42
CA PHE A 39 -19.57 3.68 14.04
C PHE A 39 -19.69 3.48 15.55
N ARG A 40 -18.68 3.91 16.31
CA ARG A 40 -18.82 4.08 17.76
C ARG A 40 -19.65 5.33 18.05
N ASP A 41 -20.92 5.28 17.70
CA ASP A 41 -21.90 6.21 18.25
C ASP A 41 -22.53 5.62 19.52
N ASN A 42 -23.22 6.46 20.30
CA ASN A 42 -23.97 6.00 21.47
C ASN A 42 -25.13 5.04 21.12
N HIS A 43 -25.36 4.76 19.85
CA HIS A 43 -26.44 3.94 19.32
C HIS A 43 -25.96 2.59 18.76
N GLY A 44 -24.64 2.36 18.70
CA GLY A 44 -24.02 1.12 18.24
C GLY A 44 -24.31 0.78 16.78
N ILE A 45 -24.45 1.78 15.89
CA ILE A 45 -24.88 1.53 14.51
C ILE A 45 -23.72 1.05 13.63
N VAL A 46 -23.89 -0.13 13.04
CA VAL A 46 -22.99 -0.68 12.01
C VAL A 46 -23.48 -0.27 10.62
N GLY A 47 -22.61 0.36 9.85
CA GLY A 47 -22.83 0.71 8.45
C GLY A 47 -21.98 -0.11 7.49
N SER A 48 -22.26 0.01 6.20
CA SER A 48 -21.42 -0.54 5.14
C SER A 48 -21.21 0.49 4.03
N VAL A 49 -20.01 0.51 3.47
CA VAL A 49 -19.66 1.34 2.32
C VAL A 49 -19.06 0.47 1.23
N ARG A 50 -19.42 0.74 -0.03
CA ARG A 50 -18.77 0.07 -1.17
C ARG A 50 -17.42 0.71 -1.41
N THR A 51 -16.39 -0.09 -1.62
CA THR A 51 -15.02 0.38 -1.89
C THR A 51 -15.00 1.37 -3.05
N GLU A 52 -15.72 1.08 -4.14
CA GLU A 52 -15.82 1.96 -5.33
C GLU A 52 -16.42 3.35 -5.06
N ASP A 53 -17.14 3.52 -3.95
CA ASP A 53 -17.78 4.79 -3.61
C ASP A 53 -16.90 5.66 -2.72
N LEU A 54 -15.86 5.11 -2.09
CA LEU A 54 -14.96 5.88 -1.22
C LEU A 54 -14.27 7.06 -1.93
N PRO A 55 -13.72 6.93 -3.15
CA PRO A 55 -13.11 8.07 -3.85
C PRO A 55 -14.10 9.22 -4.13
N LYS A 56 -15.41 8.92 -4.21
CA LYS A 56 -16.45 9.94 -4.45
C LYS A 56 -16.83 10.70 -3.19
N ARG A 57 -16.49 10.14 -2.02
CA ARG A 57 -16.85 10.67 -0.69
C ARG A 57 -15.69 11.41 -0.02
N GLY A 58 -14.45 11.16 -0.44
CA GLY A 58 -13.26 11.82 0.09
C GLY A 58 -12.78 12.99 -0.76
N GLU A 59 -11.96 13.86 -0.17
CA GLU A 59 -11.27 14.97 -0.87
C GLU A 59 -9.95 14.50 -1.52
N TRP A 60 -9.93 13.33 -2.14
CA TRP A 60 -8.76 12.74 -2.79
C TRP A 60 -9.14 12.04 -4.10
N ASN A 61 -8.16 11.86 -4.99
CA ASN A 61 -8.38 11.33 -6.33
C ASN A 61 -7.77 9.92 -6.46
N GLY A 62 -8.64 8.90 -6.55
CA GLY A 62 -8.19 7.50 -6.67
C GLY A 62 -7.32 7.24 -7.91
N ASN A 63 -7.58 7.90 -9.04
CA ASN A 63 -6.73 7.77 -10.22
C ASN A 63 -5.34 8.38 -9.99
N ALA A 64 -5.25 9.53 -9.30
CA ALA A 64 -3.98 10.14 -8.95
C ALA A 64 -3.16 9.20 -8.03
N CYS A 65 -3.81 8.59 -7.03
CA CYS A 65 -3.17 7.61 -6.15
C CYS A 65 -2.64 6.38 -6.92
N LEU A 66 -3.44 5.81 -7.82
CA LEU A 66 -3.01 4.65 -8.62
C LEU A 66 -1.94 5.00 -9.65
N ASN A 67 -1.99 6.19 -10.24
CA ASN A 67 -0.96 6.66 -11.15
C ASN A 67 0.37 6.84 -10.43
N LEU A 68 0.36 7.39 -9.21
CA LEU A 68 1.55 7.50 -8.36
C LEU A 68 2.11 6.12 -8.02
N LEU A 69 1.26 5.21 -7.53
CA LEU A 69 1.65 3.83 -7.22
C LEU A 69 2.25 3.12 -8.44
N SER A 70 1.61 3.23 -9.60
CA SER A 70 2.09 2.66 -10.85
C SER A 70 3.44 3.24 -11.27
N SER A 71 3.63 4.55 -11.08
CA SER A 71 4.89 5.22 -11.43
C SER A 71 6.03 4.75 -10.52
N VAL A 72 5.81 4.72 -9.20
CA VAL A 72 6.79 4.23 -8.22
C VAL A 72 7.19 2.79 -8.53
N LEU A 73 6.22 1.89 -8.70
CA LEU A 73 6.49 0.48 -8.95
C LEU A 73 7.15 0.23 -10.31
N SER A 74 6.84 1.06 -11.33
CA SER A 74 7.51 0.99 -12.64
C SER A 74 8.97 1.41 -12.53
N THR A 75 9.27 2.45 -11.75
CA THR A 75 10.65 2.88 -11.48
C THR A 75 11.41 1.82 -10.71
N VAL A 76 10.85 1.27 -9.63
CA VAL A 76 11.46 0.15 -8.87
C VAL A 76 11.81 -1.01 -9.81
N ARG A 77 10.87 -1.41 -10.67
CA ARG A 77 11.10 -2.49 -11.65
C ARG A 77 12.21 -2.16 -12.65
N SER A 78 12.34 -0.91 -13.05
CA SER A 78 13.38 -0.48 -14.00
C SER A 78 14.78 -0.48 -13.37
N GLN A 79 14.88 -0.06 -12.10
CA GLN A 79 16.13 -0.05 -11.33
C GLN A 79 16.61 -1.46 -11.02
N LEU A 80 15.68 -2.36 -10.68
CA LEU A 80 15.97 -3.77 -10.38
C LEU A 80 16.04 -4.65 -11.63
N SER A 81 16.68 -4.15 -12.70
CA SER A 81 16.85 -4.88 -13.96
C SER A 81 17.92 -5.98 -13.89
N SER A 82 18.76 -5.96 -12.86
CA SER A 82 19.80 -6.95 -12.57
C SER A 82 19.64 -7.49 -11.15
N ASP A 83 20.00 -8.76 -10.96
CA ASP A 83 20.01 -9.37 -9.63
C ASP A 83 21.06 -8.73 -8.72
N GLY A 84 20.84 -8.83 -7.40
CA GLY A 84 21.78 -8.32 -6.39
C GLY A 84 21.63 -6.83 -6.04
N LEU A 85 20.62 -6.15 -6.59
CA LEU A 85 20.24 -4.79 -6.21
C LEU A 85 18.98 -4.78 -5.36
N ALA A 86 18.88 -3.78 -4.49
CA ALA A 86 17.68 -3.38 -3.78
C ALA A 86 17.32 -1.94 -4.19
N CYS A 87 16.02 -1.62 -4.15
CA CYS A 87 15.53 -0.27 -4.36
C CYS A 87 14.91 0.23 -3.06
N VAL A 88 15.50 1.25 -2.46
CA VAL A 88 14.99 1.88 -1.24
C VAL A 88 14.12 3.07 -1.64
N VAL A 89 12.82 2.95 -1.35
CA VAL A 89 11.83 3.99 -1.59
C VAL A 89 11.61 4.75 -0.28
N ARG A 90 11.82 6.08 -0.30
CA ARG A 90 11.64 6.95 0.87
C ARG A 90 10.65 8.06 0.55
N PHE A 91 9.78 8.38 1.50
CA PHE A 91 8.88 9.53 1.42
C PHE A 91 9.29 10.57 2.46
N ASP A 92 9.55 11.79 2.01
CA ASP A 92 9.75 12.96 2.85
C ASP A 92 8.41 13.69 3.05
N PRO A 93 7.86 13.73 4.27
CA PRO A 93 6.56 14.35 4.53
C PRO A 93 6.60 15.89 4.49
N ILE A 94 7.77 16.51 4.66
CA ILE A 94 7.93 17.98 4.65
C ILE A 94 7.97 18.44 3.20
N GLU A 95 8.87 17.86 2.42
CA GLU A 95 9.04 18.20 1.00
C GLU A 95 7.98 17.55 0.10
N LYS A 96 7.17 16.63 0.65
CA LYS A 96 6.20 15.81 -0.08
C LYS A 96 6.83 15.10 -1.28
N HIS A 97 8.04 14.60 -1.08
CA HIS A 97 8.89 14.07 -2.13
C HIS A 97 9.13 12.57 -1.93
N ILE A 98 9.07 11.81 -3.02
CA ILE A 98 9.41 10.39 -3.02
C ILE A 98 10.76 10.23 -3.71
N SER A 99 11.75 9.70 -2.99
CA SER A 99 13.04 9.31 -3.56
C SER A 99 13.14 7.80 -3.71
N LEU A 100 13.80 7.37 -4.79
CA LEU A 100 14.09 5.96 -5.08
C LEU A 100 15.59 5.85 -5.32
N GLN A 101 16.27 5.06 -4.48
CA GLN A 101 17.72 4.89 -4.54
C GLN A 101 18.07 3.39 -4.68
N GLU A 102 19.01 3.09 -5.56
CA GLU A 102 19.60 1.77 -5.70
C GLU A 102 20.63 1.54 -4.60
N GLU A 103 20.56 0.38 -3.96
CA GLU A 103 21.49 -0.06 -2.93
C GLU A 103 21.91 -1.52 -3.21
N PRO A 104 23.10 -1.96 -2.83
CA PRO A 104 23.45 -3.38 -2.88
C PRO A 104 22.49 -4.22 -2.02
N PHE A 105 21.99 -5.34 -2.55
CA PHE A 105 21.00 -6.16 -1.85
C PHE A 105 21.50 -6.72 -0.51
N GLN A 106 22.80 -6.98 -0.41
CA GLN A 106 23.47 -7.43 0.82
C GLN A 106 23.35 -6.43 1.98
N ASP A 107 23.17 -5.15 1.69
CA ASP A 107 23.10 -4.08 2.69
C ASP A 107 21.67 -3.88 3.21
N VAL A 108 20.69 -4.65 2.70
CA VAL A 108 19.29 -4.55 3.09
C VAL A 108 18.78 -5.86 3.69
N ASP A 109 18.39 -5.80 4.97
CA ASP A 109 17.87 -6.94 5.71
C ASP A 109 16.35 -7.10 5.54
N VAL A 110 15.91 -7.47 4.33
CA VAL A 110 14.49 -7.72 4.02
C VAL A 110 14.13 -9.21 4.10
N LEU A 111 15.07 -10.08 3.74
CA LEU A 111 14.85 -11.53 3.67
C LEU A 111 15.50 -12.24 4.85
N THR A 112 14.70 -13.02 5.56
CA THR A 112 15.19 -13.90 6.64
C THR A 112 16.19 -14.93 6.12
N GLN A 113 17.11 -15.37 6.98
CA GLN A 113 18.11 -16.38 6.62
C GLN A 113 17.49 -17.70 6.16
N SER A 114 16.36 -18.09 6.76
CA SER A 114 15.61 -19.30 6.38
C SER A 114 15.06 -19.18 4.95
N PHE A 115 14.57 -18.01 4.57
CA PHE A 115 14.08 -17.75 3.21
C PHE A 115 15.24 -17.78 2.20
N ARG A 116 16.36 -17.12 2.51
CA ARG A 116 17.57 -17.11 1.67
C ARG A 116 18.07 -18.53 1.42
N SER A 117 18.18 -19.34 2.48
CA SER A 117 18.61 -20.74 2.41
C SER A 117 17.66 -21.60 1.57
N HIS A 118 16.34 -21.43 1.75
CA HIS A 118 15.32 -22.19 1.02
C HIS A 118 15.36 -21.92 -0.49
N PHE A 119 15.58 -20.66 -0.88
CA PHE A 119 15.59 -20.23 -2.29
C PHE A 119 17.01 -20.12 -2.90
N GLN A 120 18.05 -20.54 -2.18
CA GLN A 120 19.45 -20.49 -2.64
C GLN A 120 19.91 -19.06 -3.04
N LEU A 121 19.46 -18.06 -2.28
CA LEU A 121 19.87 -16.66 -2.45
C LEU A 121 21.14 -16.44 -1.62
N ASN A 122 22.27 -16.23 -2.30
CA ASN A 122 23.56 -15.91 -1.67
C ASN A 122 23.62 -14.45 -1.21
#